data_AF-A0A7S0AFG5-F1
#
_entry.id   AF-A0A7S0AFG5-F1
#
_cell.length_a   1.000
_cell.length_b   1.000
_cell.length_c   1.000
_cell.angle_alpha   90.00
_cell.angle_beta   90.00
_cell.angle_gamma   90.00
#
_symmetry.space_group_name_H-M   'P 1'
#
loop_
_entity.id
_entity.type
_entity.pdbx_description
1 polymer ?
#
loop_
_entity_poly.entity_id
_entity_poly.type
_entity_poly.pdbx_seq_one_letter_code
_entity_poly.pdbx_strand_id
1 'polypeptide(L)'
;VRAAAPKGYGLFATSSRDQGVQVFTDEPLFVMQHAGNRRMVAVCANCCAFVGSVRGQLDVLFGEARFAPLLSAVGEFVPRWDSELRGAAGQAGAGGPIFRCAQGYG
;
A
#
# COMPACT_ATOMS: atom_id res chain seq x y z
N VAL A 1 -17.57 1.66 23.21
CA VAL A 1 -16.35 1.48 24.02
C VAL A 1 -16.77 1.20 25.46
N ARG A 2 -16.17 0.20 26.14
CA ARG A 2 -16.42 -0.09 27.57
C ARG A 2 -15.08 -0.31 28.29
N ALA A 3 -15.02 -0.09 29.60
CA ALA A 3 -13.82 -0.37 30.38
C ALA A 3 -13.64 -1.88 30.59
N ALA A 4 -12.42 -2.38 30.40
CA ALA A 4 -11.97 -3.72 30.75
C ALA A 4 -10.90 -3.60 31.84
N ALA A 5 -11.25 -3.77 33.11
CA ALA A 5 -10.23 -3.77 34.17
C ALA A 5 -9.37 -5.05 34.05
N PRO A 6 -8.01 -4.98 34.16
CA PRO A 6 -7.14 -3.83 34.45
C PRO A 6 -6.57 -3.12 33.19
N LYS A 7 -7.12 -3.34 31.99
CA LYS A 7 -6.55 -2.97 30.68
C LYS A 7 -7.05 -1.64 30.09
N GLY A 8 -7.87 -0.87 30.79
CA GLY A 8 -8.40 0.41 30.29
C GLY A 8 -9.62 0.26 29.38
N TYR A 9 -9.79 1.12 28.38
CA TYR A 9 -10.95 1.08 27.46
C TYR A 9 -10.74 0.13 26.28
N GLY A 10 -11.80 -0.62 25.94
CA GLY A 10 -11.80 -1.56 24.82
C GLY A 10 -13.07 -1.52 23.96
N LEU A 11 -12.95 -2.11 22.77
CA LEU A 11 -14.06 -2.40 21.87
C LEU A 11 -14.51 -3.85 22.05
N PHE A 12 -15.82 -4.07 22.05
CA PHE A 12 -16.43 -5.38 22.23
C PHE A 12 -17.41 -5.62 21.10
N ALA A 13 -17.45 -6.85 20.58
CA ALA A 13 -18.44 -7.23 19.59
C ALA A 13 -19.86 -7.18 20.21
N THR A 14 -20.82 -6.62 19.48
CA THR A 14 -22.24 -6.59 19.88
C THR A 14 -23.04 -7.76 19.33
N SER A 15 -22.46 -8.54 18.40
CA SER A 15 -23.06 -9.71 17.77
C SER A 15 -21.99 -10.74 17.41
N SER A 16 -22.39 -11.97 17.11
CA SER A 16 -21.51 -12.95 16.47
C SER A 16 -21.04 -12.45 15.10
N ARG A 17 -19.84 -12.87 14.69
CA ARG A 17 -19.24 -12.52 13.41
C ARG A 17 -18.48 -13.72 12.86
N ASP A 18 -18.57 -13.90 11.56
CA ASP A 18 -17.79 -14.92 10.85
C ASP A 18 -16.34 -14.47 10.66
N GLN A 19 -15.46 -15.44 10.43
CA GLN A 19 -14.06 -15.19 10.15
C GLN A 19 -13.92 -14.40 8.84
N GLY A 20 -13.09 -13.36 8.86
CA GLY A 20 -12.82 -12.52 7.69
C GLY A 20 -13.81 -11.36 7.49
N VAL A 21 -14.83 -11.23 8.34
CA VAL A 21 -15.76 -10.09 8.27
C VAL A 21 -15.06 -8.81 8.73
N GLN A 22 -15.15 -7.77 7.91
CA GLN A 22 -14.67 -6.44 8.25
C GLN A 22 -15.45 -5.87 9.44
N VAL A 23 -14.73 -5.55 10.51
CA VAL A 23 -15.31 -5.14 11.80
C VAL A 23 -15.65 -3.64 11.81
N PHE A 24 -14.77 -2.82 11.25
CA PHE A 24 -14.93 -1.39 11.04
C PHE A 24 -13.92 -0.90 9.99
N THR A 25 -14.15 0.30 9.48
CA THR A 25 -13.19 1.10 8.71
C THR A 25 -13.15 2.46 9.37
N ASP A 26 -11.97 3.06 9.47
CA ASP A 26 -11.82 4.41 9.97
C ASP A 26 -10.85 5.18 9.07
N GLU A 27 -11.14 6.45 8.85
CA GLU A 27 -10.29 7.33 8.06
C GLU A 27 -9.28 8.02 8.98
N PRO A 28 -7.97 8.00 8.65
CA PRO A 28 -6.99 8.64 9.50
C PRO A 28 -7.23 10.15 9.56
N LEU A 29 -7.16 10.72 10.77
CA LEU A 29 -7.24 12.17 10.95
C LEU A 29 -6.15 12.91 10.16
N PHE A 30 -4.94 12.33 10.16
CA PHE A 30 -3.80 12.81 9.39
C PHE A 30 -2.97 11.62 8.92
N VAL A 31 -2.39 11.74 7.73
CA VAL A 31 -1.45 10.77 7.19
C VAL A 31 -0.20 11.49 6.70
N MET A 32 0.96 10.93 7.00
CA MET A 32 2.24 11.44 6.52
C MET A 32 3.19 10.29 6.28
N GLN A 33 3.87 10.30 5.13
CA GLN A 33 4.94 9.34 4.87
C GLN A 33 6.15 9.64 5.76
N HIS A 34 6.57 8.64 6.53
CA HIS A 34 7.80 8.72 7.33
C HIS A 34 9.01 9.02 6.43
N ALA A 35 9.90 9.93 6.86
CA ALA A 35 11.04 10.37 6.06
C ALA A 35 11.96 9.20 5.64
N GLY A 36 12.12 8.21 6.52
CA GLY A 36 12.90 7.00 6.23
C GLY A 36 12.31 6.11 5.12
N ASN A 37 11.02 6.25 4.81
CA ASN A 37 10.36 5.46 3.77
C ASN A 37 10.53 6.06 2.37
N ARG A 38 10.92 7.34 2.27
CA ARG A 38 11.05 8.05 0.98
C ARG A 38 12.09 7.43 0.05
N ARG A 39 13.09 6.74 0.61
CA ARG A 39 14.14 5.99 -0.12
C ARG A 39 13.77 4.55 -0.43
N MET A 40 12.64 4.06 0.08
CA MET A 40 12.22 2.67 -0.07
C MET A 40 10.98 2.53 -0.95
N VAL A 41 10.17 3.60 -1.03
CA VAL A 41 8.92 3.59 -1.77
C VAL A 41 8.55 4.99 -2.24
N ALA A 42 8.10 5.09 -3.49
CA ALA A 42 7.43 6.28 -4.00
C ALA A 42 5.92 6.13 -3.80
N VAL A 43 5.34 6.98 -2.95
CA VAL A 43 3.89 7.03 -2.72
C VAL A 43 3.38 8.47 -2.82
N CYS A 44 2.09 8.62 -3.10
CA CYS A 44 1.41 9.91 -2.98
C CYS A 44 1.42 10.36 -1.52
N ALA A 45 1.84 11.60 -1.27
CA ALA A 45 1.89 12.16 0.08
C ALA A 45 0.52 12.27 0.77
N ASN A 46 -0.57 12.29 0.00
CA ASN A 46 -1.93 12.46 0.51
C ASN A 46 -2.66 11.13 0.75
N CYS A 47 -2.63 10.21 -0.22
CA CYS A 47 -3.39 8.95 -0.13
C CYS A 47 -2.52 7.71 0.12
N CYS A 48 -1.18 7.88 0.23
CA CYS A 48 -0.22 6.79 0.42
C CYS A 48 -0.26 5.67 -0.64
N ALA A 49 -0.98 5.86 -1.74
CA ALA A 49 -0.95 4.94 -2.87
C ALA A 49 0.43 4.99 -3.55
N PHE A 50 0.90 3.84 -4.05
CA PHE A 50 2.09 3.78 -4.90
C PHE A 50 1.89 4.67 -6.14
N VAL A 51 2.97 5.36 -6.54
CA VAL A 51 2.96 6.26 -7.72
C VAL A 51 3.99 5.81 -8.75
N GLY A 52 3.68 5.98 -10.02
CA GLY A 52 4.54 5.54 -11.13
C GLY A 52 4.51 4.03 -11.39
N SER A 53 5.40 3.58 -12.26
CA SER A 53 5.49 2.18 -12.69
C SER A 53 6.22 1.29 -11.69
N VAL A 54 6.09 -0.02 -11.84
CA VAL A 54 6.92 -1.00 -11.10
C VAL A 54 8.40 -0.70 -11.28
N ARG A 55 8.80 -0.28 -12.50
CA ARG A 55 10.18 0.12 -12.78
C ARG A 55 10.60 1.31 -11.90
N GLY A 56 9.77 2.35 -11.82
CA GLY A 56 10.06 3.52 -10.98
C GLY A 56 10.19 3.15 -9.49
N GLN A 57 9.37 2.23 -9.00
CA GLN A 57 9.48 1.72 -7.62
C GLN A 57 10.80 0.97 -7.39
N LEU A 58 11.21 0.14 -8.36
CA LEU A 58 12.49 -0.58 -8.30
C LEU A 58 13.68 0.38 -8.39
N ASP A 59 13.59 1.43 -9.19
CA ASP A 59 14.62 2.47 -9.26
C ASP A 59 14.72 3.25 -7.93
N VAL A 60 13.62 3.45 -7.20
CA VAL A 60 13.66 4.03 -5.84
C VAL A 60 14.36 3.08 -4.86
N LEU A 61 14.07 1.79 -4.92
CA LEU A 61 14.59 0.79 -3.99
C LEU A 61 16.07 0.44 -4.27
N PHE A 62 16.47 0.39 -5.54
CA PHE A 62 17.76 -0.10 -6.00
C PHE A 62 18.57 0.97 -6.77
N GLY A 63 18.18 2.23 -6.72
CA GLY A 63 18.84 3.32 -7.45
C GLY A 63 20.28 3.60 -7.03
N GLU A 64 20.74 3.02 -5.92
CA GLU A 64 22.15 3.06 -5.55
C GLU A 64 22.99 2.17 -6.47
N ALA A 65 24.12 2.69 -6.97
CA ALA A 65 24.98 2.02 -7.96
C ALA A 65 25.37 0.58 -7.60
N ARG A 66 25.48 0.25 -6.31
CA ARG A 66 25.81 -1.11 -5.82
C ARG A 66 24.73 -2.16 -6.13
N PHE A 67 23.50 -1.76 -6.43
CA PHE A 67 22.40 -2.67 -6.75
C PHE A 67 22.14 -2.80 -8.25
N ALA A 68 22.98 -2.17 -9.11
CA ALA A 68 22.82 -2.25 -10.56
C ALA A 68 22.74 -3.70 -11.12
N PRO A 69 23.53 -4.68 -10.64
CA PRO A 69 23.41 -6.06 -11.12
C PRO A 69 22.05 -6.68 -10.80
N LEU A 70 21.51 -6.41 -9.61
CA LEU A 70 20.20 -6.91 -9.18
C LEU A 70 19.08 -6.25 -10.00
N LEU A 71 19.18 -4.94 -10.22
CA LEU A 71 18.22 -4.19 -11.01
C LEU A 71 18.19 -4.63 -12.48
N SER A 72 19.34 -5.06 -13.03
CA SER A 72 19.43 -5.67 -14.36
C SER A 72 18.76 -7.04 -14.40
N ALA A 73 19.05 -7.91 -13.43
CA ALA A 73 18.46 -9.26 -13.36
C ALA A 73 16.93 -9.21 -13.17
N VAL A 74 16.44 -8.26 -12.37
CA VAL A 74 15.00 -8.07 -12.14
C VAL A 74 14.32 -7.41 -13.34
N GLY A 75 15.06 -6.61 -14.12
CA GLY A 75 14.55 -5.82 -15.24
C GLY A 75 13.76 -6.61 -16.29
N GLU A 76 14.15 -7.86 -16.54
CA GLU A 76 13.49 -8.74 -17.51
C GLU A 76 12.05 -9.10 -17.11
N PHE A 77 11.75 -9.13 -15.81
CA PHE A 77 10.42 -9.49 -15.29
C PHE A 77 9.48 -8.28 -15.16
N VAL A 78 10.03 -7.07 -15.18
CA VAL A 78 9.28 -5.83 -14.92
C VAL A 78 8.12 -5.62 -15.90
N PRO A 79 8.28 -5.82 -17.24
CA PRO A 79 7.17 -5.63 -18.17
C PRO A 79 5.99 -6.57 -17.90
N ARG A 80 6.28 -7.83 -17.54
CA ARG A 80 5.24 -8.82 -17.19
C ARG A 80 4.49 -8.39 -15.93
N TRP A 81 5.21 -8.04 -14.86
CA TRP A 81 4.58 -7.62 -13.61
C TRP A 81 3.77 -6.33 -13.77
N ASP A 82 4.25 -5.37 -14.54
CA ASP A 82 3.51 -4.13 -14.81
C ASP A 82 2.20 -4.42 -15.56
N SER A 83 2.22 -5.37 -16.50
CA SER A 83 1.01 -5.86 -17.19
C SER A 83 0.04 -6.57 -16.24
N GLU A 84 0.53 -7.47 -15.39
CA GLU A 84 -0.29 -8.22 -14.42
C GLU A 84 -0.96 -7.28 -13.42
N LEU A 85 -0.22 -6.30 -12.88
CA LEU A 85 -0.75 -5.31 -11.94
C LEU A 85 -1.77 -4.37 -12.59
N ARG A 86 -1.55 -3.96 -13.84
CA ARG A 86 -2.55 -3.19 -14.61
C ARG A 86 -3.81 -3.99 -14.86
N GLY A 87 -3.68 -5.27 -15.22
CA GLY A 87 -4.82 -6.17 -15.43
C GLY A 87 -5.63 -6.40 -14.16
N ALA A 88 -4.96 -6.59 -13.02
CA ALA A 88 -5.61 -6.76 -11.72
C ALA A 88 -6.32 -5.49 -11.25
N ALA A 89 -5.73 -4.30 -11.47
CA ALA A 89 -6.34 -3.03 -11.10
C ALA A 89 -7.64 -2.73 -11.88
N GLY A 90 -7.76 -3.20 -13.12
CA GLY A 90 -8.99 -3.07 -13.91
C GLY A 90 -10.14 -3.99 -13.45
N GLN A 91 -9.84 -5.04 -12.68
CA GLN A 91 -10.81 -6.00 -12.16
C GLN A 91 -11.21 -5.71 -10.70
N ALA A 92 -10.39 -4.96 -9.97
CA ALA A 92 -10.68 -4.54 -8.61
C ALA A 92 -11.72 -3.41 -8.60
N GLY A 93 -12.98 -3.74 -8.29
CA GLY A 93 -14.01 -2.74 -7.98
C GLY A 93 -13.66 -1.88 -6.75
N ALA A 94 -14.59 -0.99 -6.35
CA ALA A 94 -14.42 0.08 -5.37
C ALA A 94 -13.92 -0.28 -3.94
N GLY A 95 -13.62 -1.56 -3.66
CA GLY A 95 -13.08 -2.03 -2.37
C GLY A 95 -11.72 -2.74 -2.46
N GLY A 96 -11.07 -2.77 -3.63
CA GLY A 96 -9.73 -3.35 -3.77
C GLY A 96 -8.62 -2.43 -3.26
N PRO A 97 -7.42 -2.96 -2.93
CA PRO A 97 -6.28 -2.13 -2.57
C PRO A 97 -6.01 -1.11 -3.68
N ILE A 98 -6.08 0.17 -3.32
CA ILE A 98 -5.87 1.29 -4.23
C ILE A 98 -4.36 1.34 -4.56
N PHE A 99 -3.96 0.66 -5.63
CA PHE A 99 -2.58 0.70 -6.15
C PHE A 99 -2.27 2.02 -6.88
N ARG A 100 -3.26 2.90 -7.07
CA ARG A 100 -3.10 4.14 -7.84
C ARG A 100 -3.69 5.32 -7.11
N CYS A 101 -2.95 6.42 -7.10
CA CYS A 101 -3.44 7.66 -6.55
C CYS A 101 -4.75 8.09 -7.25
N ALA A 102 -5.85 8.21 -6.49
CA ALA A 102 -7.14 8.70 -7.00
C ALA A 102 -7.07 10.13 -7.54
N GLN A 103 -6.01 10.87 -7.22
CA GLN A 103 -5.75 12.24 -7.70
C GLN A 103 -4.99 12.28 -9.03
N GLY A 104 -4.73 11.12 -9.66
CA GLY A 104 -4.15 11.07 -11.01
C GLY A 104 -2.63 11.26 -11.07
N TYR A 105 -1.90 11.19 -9.95
CA TYR A 105 -0.43 11.22 -9.93
C TYR A 105 0.20 9.87 -10.35
N GLY A 106 -0.39 9.20 -11.35
CA GLY A 106 0.00 7.87 -11.83
C GLY A 106 0.61 7.89 -13.22
#